data_AF-A0A495U819-F1
#
_entry.id   AF-A0A495U819-F1
#
_cell.length_a   1.000
_cell.length_b   1.000
_cell.length_c   1.000
_cell.angle_alpha   90.00
_cell.angle_beta   90.00
_cell.angle_gamma   90.00
#
_symmetry.space_group_name_H-M   'P 1'
#
loop_
_entity.id
_entity.type
_entity.pdbx_description
1 polymer ?
#
loop_
_entity_poly.entity_id
_entity_poly.type
_entity_poly.pdbx_seq_one_letter_code
_entity_poly.pdbx_strand_id
1 'polypeptide(L)'
;MSIFEPDQFIASQADNAVTTFALTNKAFESFQLLIELNLQTIHSALATNEAYWHEALSVKTPEEYLTWQAGLIQPAVEQALSYSRQLYDIASNTKAELTKVAEAHYEHESHTARTLVDNLVKNAPAGTEAATNVLKSTFLTSLHASETVRKAATQAIETAKGPRTATK
;
A
#
# COMPACT_ATOMS: atom_id res chain seq x y z
N MET A 1 30.68 21.60 21.74
CA MET A 1 29.96 21.58 20.45
C MET A 1 28.53 21.18 20.74
N SER A 2 27.56 21.86 20.12
CA SER A 2 26.13 21.55 20.29
C SER A 2 25.86 20.14 19.81
N ILE A 3 25.16 19.36 20.63
CA ILE A 3 24.86 17.94 20.43
C ILE A 3 23.80 17.74 19.33
N PHE A 4 23.17 18.85 18.90
CA PHE A 4 22.32 18.95 17.71
C PHE A 4 23.04 19.88 16.73
N GLU A 5 23.59 19.30 15.66
CA GLU A 5 24.08 20.08 14.53
C GLU A 5 22.87 20.53 13.68
N PRO A 6 22.74 21.83 13.36
CA PRO A 6 21.66 22.34 12.51
C PRO A 6 21.49 21.59 11.19
N ASP A 7 22.58 21.07 10.63
CA ASP A 7 22.59 20.35 9.35
C ASP A 7 21.81 19.03 9.42
N GLN A 8 21.87 18.30 10.55
CA GLN A 8 21.10 17.07 10.76
C GLN A 8 19.59 17.35 10.87
N PHE A 9 19.22 18.47 11.48
CA PHE A 9 17.82 18.89 11.58
C PHE A 9 17.26 19.31 10.21
N ILE A 10 18.04 20.07 9.43
CA ILE A 10 17.65 20.46 8.08
C ILE A 10 17.53 19.24 7.16
N ALA A 11 18.46 18.29 7.25
CA ALA A 11 18.40 17.03 6.49
C ALA A 11 17.14 16.22 6.82
N SER A 12 16.82 16.04 8.11
CA SER A 12 15.60 15.34 8.53
C SER A 12 14.33 16.01 8.00
N GLN A 13 14.25 17.35 8.03
CA GLN A 13 13.11 18.08 7.48
C GLN A 13 12.98 17.89 5.96
N ALA A 14 14.10 17.84 5.23
CA ALA A 14 14.11 17.59 3.79
C ALA A 14 13.67 16.15 3.47
N ASP A 15 14.15 15.15 4.20
CA ASP A 15 13.77 13.74 4.00
C ASP A 15 12.29 13.49 4.31
N ASN A 16 11.75 14.15 5.33
CA ASN A 16 10.32 14.12 5.64
C ASN A 16 9.48 14.70 4.51
N ALA A 17 9.94 15.80 3.89
CA ALA A 17 9.29 16.39 2.73
C ALA A 17 9.33 15.45 1.51
N VAL A 18 10.48 14.86 1.20
CA VAL A 18 10.65 13.89 0.10
C VAL A 18 9.73 12.68 0.30
N THR A 19 9.67 12.14 1.51
CA THR A 19 8.79 11.01 1.86
C THR A 19 7.32 11.38 1.68
N THR A 20 6.91 12.57 2.14
CA THR A 20 5.54 13.07 1.98
C THR A 20 5.16 13.22 0.51
N PHE A 21 6.06 13.74 -0.32
CA PHE A 21 5.84 13.83 -1.77
C PHE A 21 5.77 12.45 -2.42
N ALA A 22 6.63 11.51 -2.04
CA ALA A 22 6.60 10.14 -2.56
C ALA A 22 5.27 9.44 -2.24
N LEU A 23 4.79 9.55 -0.99
CA LEU A 23 3.49 9.01 -0.58
C LEU A 23 2.33 9.66 -1.35
N THR A 24 2.35 10.98 -1.49
CA THR A 24 1.32 11.74 -2.22
C THR A 24 1.28 11.35 -3.70
N ASN A 25 2.43 11.24 -4.34
CA ASN A 25 2.54 10.79 -5.73
C ASN A 25 1.98 9.37 -5.90
N LYS A 26 2.32 8.43 -5.00
CA LYS A 26 1.79 7.07 -5.06
C LYS A 26 0.28 6.99 -4.83
N ALA A 27 -0.26 7.82 -3.94
CA ALA A 27 -1.71 7.95 -3.77
C ALA A 27 -2.37 8.48 -5.06
N PHE A 28 -1.77 9.47 -5.72
CA PHE A 28 -2.31 10.03 -6.96
C PHE A 28 -2.23 9.05 -8.14
N GLU A 29 -1.11 8.33 -8.30
CA GLU A 29 -0.98 7.24 -9.28
C GLU A 29 -2.08 6.17 -9.09
N SER A 30 -2.35 5.80 -7.83
CA SER A 30 -3.41 4.85 -7.50
C SER A 30 -4.81 5.37 -7.88
N PHE A 31 -5.05 6.67 -7.68
CA PHE A 31 -6.28 7.32 -8.11
C PHE A 31 -6.42 7.35 -9.65
N GLN A 32 -5.33 7.56 -10.38
CA GLN A 32 -5.33 7.45 -11.84
C GLN A 32 -5.72 6.05 -12.31
N LEU A 33 -5.16 4.99 -11.69
CA LEU A 33 -5.53 3.61 -11.99
C LEU A 33 -7.01 3.33 -11.73
N LEU A 34 -7.59 3.91 -10.67
CA LEU A 34 -9.03 3.80 -10.41
C LEU A 34 -9.88 4.48 -11.50
N ILE A 35 -9.48 5.67 -11.94
CA ILE A 35 -10.16 6.36 -13.04
C ILE A 35 -10.07 5.52 -14.32
N GLU A 36 -8.88 5.02 -14.63
CA GLU A 36 -8.64 4.18 -15.81
C GLU A 36 -9.51 2.92 -15.78
N LEU A 37 -9.59 2.22 -14.65
CA LEU A 37 -10.47 1.07 -14.47
C LEU A 37 -11.94 1.42 -14.76
N ASN A 38 -12.44 2.54 -14.22
CA ASN A 38 -13.82 2.98 -14.44
C ASN A 38 -14.07 3.32 -15.92
N LEU A 39 -13.14 4.00 -16.57
CA LEU A 39 -13.25 4.34 -18.00
C LEU A 39 -13.24 3.07 -18.88
N GLN A 40 -12.34 2.12 -18.61
CA GLN A 40 -12.30 0.84 -19.30
C GLN A 40 -13.60 0.05 -19.12
N THR A 41 -14.17 0.08 -17.91
CA THR A 41 -15.44 -0.59 -17.60
C THR A 41 -16.61 0.04 -18.36
N ILE A 42 -16.70 1.37 -18.39
CA ILE A 42 -17.71 2.09 -19.16
C ILE A 42 -17.57 1.79 -20.65
N HIS A 43 -16.34 1.84 -21.18
CA HIS A 43 -16.07 1.54 -22.58
C HIS A 43 -16.47 0.09 -22.94
N SER A 44 -16.13 -0.87 -22.07
CA SER A 44 -16.54 -2.26 -22.24
C SER A 44 -18.06 -2.39 -22.21
N ALA A 45 -18.75 -1.76 -21.27
CA ALA A 45 -20.22 -1.79 -21.18
C ALA A 45 -20.90 -1.19 -22.42
N LEU A 46 -20.35 -0.11 -22.99
CA LEU A 46 -20.84 0.47 -24.24
C LEU A 46 -20.68 -0.49 -25.43
N ALA A 47 -19.52 -1.13 -25.56
CA ALA A 47 -19.28 -2.13 -26.61
C ALA A 47 -20.19 -3.36 -26.46
N THR A 48 -20.42 -3.81 -25.22
CA THR A 48 -21.35 -4.92 -24.96
C THR A 48 -22.80 -4.52 -25.29
N ASN A 49 -23.20 -3.28 -25.01
CA ASN A 49 -24.54 -2.78 -25.37
C ASN A 49 -24.80 -2.80 -26.88
N GLU A 50 -23.82 -2.50 -27.72
CA GLU A 50 -23.97 -2.60 -29.18
C GLU A 50 -24.32 -4.04 -29.62
N ALA A 51 -23.58 -5.03 -29.11
CA ALA A 51 -23.86 -6.44 -29.36
C ALA A 51 -25.25 -6.84 -28.84
N TYR A 52 -25.62 -6.39 -27.64
CA TYR A 52 -26.94 -6.65 -27.06
C TYR A 52 -28.08 -6.08 -27.89
N TRP A 53 -27.96 -4.87 -28.43
CA TRP A 53 -28.98 -4.29 -29.30
C TRP A 53 -29.13 -5.08 -30.60
N HIS A 54 -28.03 -5.53 -31.19
CA HIS A 54 -28.09 -6.30 -32.42
C HIS A 54 -28.79 -7.66 -32.22
N GLU A 55 -28.50 -8.32 -31.10
CA GLU A 55 -29.09 -9.60 -30.73
C GLU A 55 -30.57 -9.45 -30.34
N ALA A 56 -30.92 -8.38 -29.61
CA ALA A 56 -32.31 -8.06 -29.27
C ALA A 56 -33.19 -7.83 -30.50
N LEU A 57 -32.67 -7.17 -31.55
CA LEU A 57 -33.38 -6.97 -32.82
C LEU A 57 -33.57 -8.26 -33.64
N SER A 58 -32.85 -9.32 -33.29
CA SER A 58 -32.87 -10.60 -34.01
C SER A 58 -33.82 -11.63 -33.39
N VAL A 59 -34.34 -11.37 -32.18
CA VAL A 59 -35.30 -12.22 -31.47
C VAL A 59 -36.67 -12.17 -32.14
N LYS A 60 -37.25 -13.34 -32.44
CA LYS A 60 -38.53 -13.49 -33.16
C LYS A 60 -39.62 -14.15 -32.33
N THR A 61 -39.27 -14.86 -31.26
CA THR A 61 -40.23 -15.59 -30.44
C THR A 61 -40.09 -15.28 -28.93
N PRO A 62 -41.14 -15.50 -28.12
CA PRO A 62 -41.06 -15.36 -26.66
C PRO A 62 -40.02 -16.28 -26.00
N GLU A 63 -39.80 -17.49 -26.54
CA GLU A 63 -38.79 -18.43 -26.04
C GLU A 63 -37.36 -17.95 -26.33
N GLU A 64 -37.14 -17.38 -27.51
CA GLU A 64 -35.87 -16.74 -27.87
C GLU A 64 -35.59 -15.51 -26.98
N TYR A 65 -36.63 -14.76 -26.59
CA TYR A 65 -36.50 -13.62 -25.69
C TYR A 65 -36.03 -14.02 -24.28
N LEU A 66 -36.63 -15.07 -23.69
CA LEU A 66 -36.22 -15.58 -22.39
C LEU A 66 -34.79 -16.12 -22.41
N THR A 67 -34.42 -16.80 -23.50
CA THR A 67 -33.07 -17.32 -23.71
C THR A 67 -32.06 -16.17 -23.81
N TRP A 68 -32.37 -15.12 -24.59
CA TRP A 68 -31.56 -13.92 -24.70
C TRP A 68 -31.38 -13.23 -23.35
N GLN A 69 -32.45 -13.01 -22.58
CA GLN A 69 -32.36 -12.41 -21.24
C GLN A 69 -31.50 -13.23 -20.28
N ALA A 70 -31.64 -14.56 -20.28
CA ALA A 70 -30.82 -15.44 -19.45
C ALA A 70 -29.34 -15.37 -19.84
N GLY A 71 -29.04 -15.21 -21.14
CA GLY A 71 -27.68 -15.04 -21.67
C GLY A 71 -26.96 -13.79 -21.16
N LEU A 72 -27.68 -12.78 -20.67
CA LEU A 72 -27.10 -11.54 -20.13
C LEU A 72 -26.53 -11.70 -18.71
N ILE A 73 -26.98 -12.72 -17.96
CA ILE A 73 -26.63 -12.87 -16.54
C ILE A 73 -25.15 -13.22 -16.39
N GLN A 74 -24.65 -14.18 -17.18
CA GLN A 74 -23.27 -14.64 -17.07
C GLN A 74 -22.25 -13.53 -17.37
N PRO A 75 -22.34 -12.77 -18.50
CA PRO A 75 -21.44 -11.66 -18.78
C PRO A 75 -21.45 -10.57 -17.71
N ALA A 76 -22.62 -10.27 -17.13
CA ALA A 76 -22.74 -9.28 -16.06
C ALA A 76 -22.00 -9.73 -14.78
N VAL A 77 -22.11 -11.00 -14.41
CA VAL A 77 -21.36 -11.58 -13.28
C VAL A 77 -19.86 -11.57 -13.56
N GLU A 78 -19.43 -11.93 -14.76
CA GLU A 78 -18.02 -11.92 -15.17
C GLU A 78 -17.42 -10.50 -15.12
N GLN A 79 -18.13 -9.49 -15.64
CA GLN A 79 -17.73 -8.08 -15.55
C GLN A 79 -17.62 -7.61 -14.10
N ALA A 80 -18.61 -7.92 -13.26
CA ALA A 80 -18.60 -7.53 -11.85
C ALA A 80 -17.43 -8.18 -11.08
N LEU A 81 -17.17 -9.46 -11.32
CA LEU A 81 -16.03 -10.17 -10.73
C LEU A 81 -14.69 -9.62 -11.22
N SER A 82 -14.57 -9.32 -12.51
CA SER A 82 -13.36 -8.71 -13.09
C SER A 82 -13.08 -7.35 -12.47
N TYR A 83 -14.09 -6.47 -12.40
CA TYR A 83 -13.98 -5.16 -11.77
C TYR A 83 -13.57 -5.28 -10.30
N SER A 84 -14.21 -6.18 -9.55
CA SER A 84 -13.90 -6.44 -8.14
C SER A 84 -12.45 -6.87 -7.94
N ARG A 85 -11.93 -7.78 -8.79
CA ARG A 85 -10.54 -8.24 -8.74
C ARG A 85 -9.57 -7.11 -9.06
N GLN A 86 -9.80 -6.37 -10.14
CA GLN A 86 -8.93 -5.26 -10.55
C GLN A 86 -8.93 -4.14 -9.50
N LEU A 87 -10.08 -3.82 -8.90
CA LEU A 87 -10.17 -2.87 -7.80
C LEU A 87 -9.37 -3.33 -6.58
N TYR A 88 -9.48 -4.62 -6.22
CA TYR A 88 -8.71 -5.20 -5.13
C TYR A 88 -7.20 -5.17 -5.41
N ASP A 89 -6.79 -5.47 -6.65
CA ASP A 89 -5.38 -5.42 -7.07
C ASP A 89 -4.82 -4.01 -6.95
N ILE A 90 -5.56 -2.99 -7.41
CA ILE A 90 -5.19 -1.58 -7.23
C ILE A 90 -5.01 -1.28 -5.74
N ALA A 91 -6.02 -1.55 -4.91
CA ALA A 91 -5.97 -1.23 -3.48
C ALA A 91 -4.83 -1.96 -2.75
N SER A 92 -4.61 -3.23 -3.07
CA SER A 92 -3.57 -4.05 -2.44
C SER A 92 -2.15 -3.62 -2.85
N ASN A 93 -1.96 -3.25 -4.12
CA ASN A 93 -0.70 -2.70 -4.61
C ASN A 93 -0.41 -1.31 -4.04
N THR A 94 -1.42 -0.42 -3.97
CA THR A 94 -1.29 0.88 -3.30
C THR A 94 -0.82 0.70 -1.87
N LYS A 95 -1.47 -0.20 -1.12
CA LYS A 95 -1.07 -0.51 0.25
C LYS A 95 0.37 -1.00 0.34
N ALA A 96 0.79 -1.89 -0.56
CA ALA A 96 2.14 -2.43 -0.58
C ALA A 96 3.18 -1.33 -0.84
N GLU A 97 2.96 -0.47 -1.83
CA GLU A 97 3.87 0.64 -2.16
C GLU A 97 3.94 1.67 -1.02
N LEU A 98 2.81 2.06 -0.41
CA LEU A 98 2.82 2.96 0.74
C LEU A 98 3.54 2.34 1.95
N THR A 99 3.34 1.04 2.19
CA THR A 99 4.05 0.32 3.27
C THR A 99 5.55 0.31 3.01
N LYS A 100 5.99 0.05 1.77
CA LYS A 100 7.39 0.05 1.38
C LYS A 100 8.06 1.41 1.59
N VAL A 101 7.38 2.50 1.24
CA VAL A 101 7.88 3.87 1.48
C VAL A 101 8.02 4.15 2.98
N ALA A 102 7.03 3.74 3.78
CA ALA A 102 7.09 3.89 5.24
C ALA A 102 8.21 3.05 5.87
N GLU A 103 8.40 1.80 5.41
CA GLU A 103 9.49 0.93 5.87
C GLU A 103 10.88 1.50 5.51
N ALA A 104 11.05 2.00 4.29
CA ALA A 104 12.31 2.63 3.87
C ALA A 104 12.64 3.87 4.71
N HIS A 105 11.65 4.70 5.03
CA HIS A 105 11.84 5.87 5.89
C HIS A 105 12.20 5.45 7.33
N TYR A 106 11.51 4.45 7.88
CA TYR A 106 11.81 3.92 9.21
C TYR A 106 13.24 3.35 9.29
N GLU A 107 13.67 2.59 8.29
CA GLU A 107 15.02 2.04 8.23
C GLU A 107 16.07 3.15 8.18
N HIS A 108 15.82 4.20 7.40
CA HIS A 108 16.69 5.36 7.33
C HIS A 108 16.82 6.08 8.69
N GLU A 109 15.71 6.39 9.35
CA GLU A 109 15.72 7.03 10.67
C GLU A 109 16.39 6.16 11.75
N SER A 110 16.11 4.86 11.74
CA SER A 110 16.73 3.88 12.65
C SER A 110 18.25 3.86 12.48
N HIS A 111 18.73 3.89 11.23
CA HIS A 111 20.16 3.94 10.92
C HIS A 111 20.80 5.26 11.38
N THR A 112 20.15 6.39 11.12
CA THR A 112 20.62 7.72 11.55
C THR A 112 20.70 7.79 13.08
N ALA A 113 19.65 7.36 13.79
CA ALA A 113 19.63 7.32 15.24
C ALA A 113 20.73 6.42 15.82
N ARG A 114 20.97 5.26 15.19
CA ARG A 114 22.05 4.34 15.59
C ARG A 114 23.42 4.98 15.43
N THR A 115 23.64 5.67 14.31
CA THR A 115 24.89 6.39 14.03
C THR A 115 25.13 7.50 15.05
N LEU A 116 24.10 8.25 15.43
CA LEU A 116 24.18 9.26 16.48
C LEU A 116 24.52 8.68 17.84
N VAL A 117 23.87 7.58 18.24
CA VAL A 117 24.17 6.88 19.50
C VAL A 117 25.60 6.34 19.49
N ASP A 118 26.05 5.71 18.41
CA ASP A 118 27.42 5.19 18.29
C ASP A 118 28.46 6.32 18.35
N ASN A 119 28.20 7.46 17.72
CA ASN A 119 29.06 8.64 17.79
C ASN A 119 29.10 9.25 19.20
N LEU A 120 27.97 9.30 19.90
CA LEU A 120 27.90 9.73 21.30
C LEU A 120 28.73 8.83 22.21
N VAL A 121 28.59 7.52 22.07
CA VAL A 121 29.35 6.54 22.85
C VAL A 121 30.85 6.65 22.57
N LYS A 122 31.25 6.81 21.30
CA LYS A 122 32.66 6.92 20.90
C LYS A 122 33.35 8.20 21.38
N ASN A 123 32.61 9.31 21.47
CA ASN A 123 33.14 10.61 21.85
C ASN A 123 32.85 10.99 23.32
N ALA A 124 32.37 10.04 24.12
CA ALA A 124 31.98 10.31 25.50
C ALA A 124 33.22 10.59 26.40
N PRO A 125 33.16 11.59 27.30
CA PRO A 125 34.25 11.87 28.25
C PRO A 125 34.55 10.67 29.15
N ALA A 126 35.81 10.51 29.57
CA ALA A 126 36.19 9.48 30.54
C ALA A 126 35.35 9.59 31.83
N GLY A 127 34.89 8.44 32.35
CA GLY A 127 34.03 8.38 33.54
C GLY A 127 32.52 8.36 33.24
N THR A 128 32.10 8.35 31.97
CA THR A 128 30.68 8.29 31.55
C THR A 128 30.22 6.91 31.07
N GLU A 129 31.02 5.86 31.27
CA GLU A 129 30.83 4.52 30.71
C GLU A 129 29.52 3.86 31.15
N ALA A 130 29.08 4.11 32.39
CA ALA A 130 27.81 3.61 32.89
C ALA A 130 26.61 4.25 32.16
N ALA A 131 26.66 5.56 31.92
CA ALA A 131 25.60 6.29 31.25
C ALA A 131 25.52 5.94 29.75
N THR A 132 26.66 5.80 29.07
CA THR A 132 26.71 5.40 27.65
C THR A 132 26.25 3.97 27.43
N ASN A 133 26.56 3.05 28.34
CA ASN A 133 26.05 1.68 28.29
C ASN A 133 24.53 1.62 28.47
N VAL A 134 23.98 2.38 29.41
CA VAL A 134 22.52 2.49 29.62
C VAL A 134 21.83 3.09 28.39
N LEU A 135 22.41 4.14 27.79
CA LEU A 135 21.89 4.74 26.56
C LEU A 135 21.83 3.70 25.42
N LYS A 136 22.94 2.97 25.21
CA LYS A 136 23.04 1.95 24.16
C LYS A 136 22.05 0.81 24.36
N SER A 137 21.92 0.28 25.59
CA SER A 137 20.96 -0.79 25.89
C SER A 137 19.51 -0.34 25.70
N THR A 138 19.19 0.89 26.11
CA THR A 138 17.85 1.48 25.96
C THR A 138 17.51 1.66 24.48
N PHE A 139 18.45 2.16 23.68
CA PHE A 139 18.26 2.31 22.23
C PHE A 139 18.01 0.97 21.53
N LEU A 140 18.82 -0.05 21.82
CA LEU A 140 18.63 -1.39 21.25
C LEU A 140 17.29 -2.01 21.65
N THR A 141 16.86 -1.80 22.90
CA THR A 141 15.56 -2.28 23.37
C THR A 141 14.40 -1.59 22.63
N SER A 142 14.51 -0.29 22.39
CA SER A 142 13.52 0.49 21.64
C SER A 142 13.39 0.04 20.17
N LEU A 143 14.52 -0.23 19.51
CA LEU A 143 14.53 -0.79 18.14
C LEU A 143 13.85 -2.15 18.09
N HIS A 144 14.16 -3.04 19.03
CA HIS A 144 13.56 -4.37 19.09
C HIS A 144 12.04 -4.34 19.35
N ALA A 145 11.58 -3.43 20.21
CA ALA A 145 10.15 -3.23 20.46
C ALA A 145 9.43 -2.73 19.19
N SER A 146 10.00 -1.75 18.50
CA SER A 146 9.46 -1.23 17.24
C SER A 146 9.37 -2.31 16.15
N GLU A 147 10.41 -3.13 16.00
CA GLU A 147 10.42 -4.24 15.04
C GLU A 147 9.35 -5.29 15.38
N THR A 148 9.14 -5.59 16.67
CA THR A 148 8.12 -6.52 17.14
C THR A 148 6.72 -6.02 16.80
N VAL A 149 6.43 -4.73 17.05
CA VAL A 149 5.15 -4.10 16.71
C VAL A 149 4.92 -4.14 15.20
N ARG A 150 5.94 -3.82 14.39
CA ARG A 150 5.84 -3.88 12.93
C ARG A 150 5.51 -5.29 12.44
N LYS A 151 6.23 -6.32 12.92
CA LYS A 151 5.97 -7.71 12.56
C LYS A 151 4.55 -8.15 12.92
N ALA A 152 4.06 -7.77 14.09
CA ALA A 152 2.69 -8.06 14.52
C ALA A 152 1.65 -7.36 13.63
N ALA A 153 1.88 -6.09 13.27
CA ALA A 153 1.01 -5.35 12.36
C ALA A 153 0.96 -5.98 10.96
N THR A 154 2.11 -6.39 10.41
CA THR A 154 2.18 -7.10 9.12
C THR A 154 1.43 -8.43 9.17
N GLN A 155 1.64 -9.25 10.21
CA GLN A 155 0.91 -10.51 10.38
C GLN A 155 -0.61 -10.29 10.52
N ALA A 156 -1.05 -9.25 11.23
CA ALA A 156 -2.47 -8.91 11.35
C ALA A 156 -3.06 -8.52 9.98
N ILE A 157 -2.31 -7.76 9.17
CA ILE A 157 -2.66 -7.39 7.80
C ILE A 157 -2.77 -8.62 6.90
N GLU A 158 -1.82 -9.56 6.99
CA GLU A 158 -1.84 -10.79 6.19
C GLU A 158 -3.00 -11.70 6.58
N THR A 159 -3.30 -11.81 7.88
CA THR A 159 -4.44 -12.58 8.38
C THR A 159 -5.78 -11.97 7.94
N ALA A 160 -5.87 -10.63 7.91
CA ALA A 160 -7.06 -9.91 7.44
C ALA A 160 -7.33 -10.03 5.94
N LYS A 161 -6.35 -10.49 5.13
CA LYS A 161 -6.59 -10.79 3.70
C LYS A 161 -7.57 -11.96 3.50
N GLY A 162 -7.94 -12.69 4.56
CA GLY A 162 -8.99 -13.71 4.54
C GLY A 162 -8.69 -14.90 3.62
N PRO A 163 -9.38 -16.04 3.78
CA PRO A 163 -9.16 -17.18 2.91
C PRO A 163 -9.58 -16.81 1.48
N ARG A 164 -8.64 -16.89 0.53
CA ARG A 164 -8.95 -17.02 -0.91
C ARG A 164 -10.13 -17.98 -1.01
N THR A 165 -11.22 -17.53 -1.62
CA THR A 165 -12.42 -18.34 -1.83
C THR A 165 -12.05 -19.64 -2.55
N ALA A 166 -11.81 -20.69 -1.78
CA ALA A 166 -11.87 -22.06 -2.23
C ALA A 166 -13.36 -22.39 -2.35
N THR A 167 -13.98 -21.94 -3.45
CA THR A 167 -15.24 -22.51 -3.91
C THR A 167 -14.95 -23.94 -4.36
N LYS A 168 -15.41 -24.91 -3.56
CA LYS A 168 -15.69 -26.27 -4.00
C LYS A 168 -17.15 -26.36 -4.38
#